data_AF-M0P1L9-F1
#
_entry.id   AF-M0P1L9-F1
#
_cell.length_a   1.000
_cell.length_b   1.000
_cell.length_c   1.000
_cell.angle_alpha   90.00
_cell.angle_beta   90.00
_cell.angle_gamma   90.00
#
_symmetry.space_group_name_H-M   'P 1'
#
loop_
_entity.id
_entity.type
_entity.pdbx_description
1 polymer ?
#
loop_
_entity_poly.entity_id
_entity_poly.type
_entity_poly.pdbx_seq_one_letter_code
_entity_poly.pdbx_strand_id
1 'polypeptide(L)' 'MGDQACDRRFCPECDLAVSRVDDTCPDCGARLEPVEG' A
#
# COMPACT_ATOMS: atom_id res chain seq x y z
N MET A 1 21.49 -8.10 3.89
CA MET A 1 20.53 -8.15 2.76
C MET A 1 19.21 -7.64 3.32
N GLY A 2 18.65 -6.58 2.72
CA GLY A 2 17.70 -5.67 3.35
C GLY A 2 16.31 -6.26 3.53
N ASP A 3 15.89 -6.36 4.79
CA ASP A 3 14.52 -6.69 5.21
C ASP A 3 13.74 -5.40 5.53
N GLN A 4 13.74 -4.44 4.60
CA GLN A 4 12.77 -3.32 4.64
C GLN A 4 11.47 -3.72 3.91
N ALA A 5 11.20 -5.03 3.86
CA ALA A 5 10.16 -5.62 3.05
C ALA A 5 8.79 -5.68 3.73
N CYS A 6 8.68 -5.33 5.01
CA CYS A 6 7.47 -5.57 5.81
C CYS A 6 6.52 -4.36 5.96
N ASP A 7 6.88 -3.18 5.48
CA ASP A 7 6.03 -1.97 5.59
C ASP A 7 5.07 -1.79 4.39
N ARG A 8 4.47 -2.90 3.93
CA ARG A 8 3.49 -2.90 2.83
C ARG A 8 2.08 -2.94 3.43
N ARG A 9 1.18 -2.09 2.94
CA ARG A 9 -0.26 -2.20 3.22
C ARG A 9 -0.90 -3.12 2.21
N PHE A 10 -2.04 -3.68 2.57
CA PHE A 10 -2.87 -4.43 1.64
C PHE A 10 -4.01 -3.55 1.15
N CYS A 11 -4.22 -3.53 -0.16
CA CYS A 11 -5.35 -2.82 -0.74
C CYS A 11 -6.65 -3.57 -0.39
N PRO A 12 -7.69 -2.90 0.15
CA PRO A 12 -8.93 -3.58 0.53
C PRO A 12 -9.77 -4.07 -0.66
N GLU A 13 -9.51 -3.57 -1.87
CA GLU A 13 -10.27 -3.92 -3.08
C GLU A 13 -9.71 -5.16 -3.80
N CYS A 14 -8.39 -5.25 -3.90
CA CYS A 14 -7.71 -6.29 -4.69
C CYS A 14 -6.75 -7.17 -3.88
N ASP A 15 -6.64 -6.91 -2.57
CA ASP A 15 -5.71 -7.59 -1.65
C ASP A 15 -4.24 -7.49 -2.07
N LEU A 16 -3.89 -6.49 -2.88
CA LEU A 16 -2.51 -6.30 -3.32
C LEU A 16 -1.66 -5.68 -2.21
N ALA A 17 -0.46 -6.23 -2.01
CA ALA A 17 0.58 -5.61 -1.20
C ALA A 17 1.14 -4.35 -1.89
N VAL A 18 0.73 -3.19 -1.39
CA VAL A 18 1.09 -1.85 -1.84
C VAL A 18 2.00 -1.17 -0.83
N SER A 19 2.84 -0.22 -1.25
CA SER A 19 3.72 0.48 -0.30
C SER A 19 2.91 1.41 0.60
N ARG A 20 3.32 1.58 1.86
CA ARG A 20 2.68 2.55 2.76
C ARG A 20 2.83 4.00 2.33
N VAL A 21 3.74 4.28 1.40
CA VAL A 21 3.96 5.61 0.82
C VAL A 21 3.06 5.90 -0.39
N ASP A 22 2.35 4.89 -0.91
CA ASP A 22 1.46 5.07 -2.05
C ASP A 22 0.07 5.50 -1.57
N ASP A 23 -0.41 6.65 -2.07
CA ASP A 23 -1.78 7.13 -1.87
C ASP A 23 -2.80 6.44 -2.78
N THR A 24 -2.35 5.57 -3.70
CA THR A 24 -3.20 4.90 -4.69
C THR A 24 -2.62 3.55 -5.07
N CYS A 25 -3.48 2.54 -5.15
CA CYS A 25 -3.09 1.20 -5.59
C CYS A 25 -2.75 1.23 -7.10
N PRO A 26 -1.54 0.81 -7.52
CA PRO A 26 -1.14 0.84 -8.92
C PRO A 26 -1.81 -0.23 -9.80
N ASP A 27 -2.47 -1.22 -9.19
CA ASP A 27 -3.07 -2.36 -9.91
C ASP A 27 -4.58 -2.15 -10.16
N CYS A 28 -5.33 -1.79 -9.12
CA CYS A 28 -6.77 -1.53 -9.24
C CYS A 28 -7.14 -0.04 -9.33
N GLY A 29 -6.23 0.88 -8.97
CA GLY A 29 -6.50 2.32 -8.94
C GLY A 29 -7.26 2.82 -7.70
N ALA A 30 -7.48 1.98 -6.68
CA ALA A 30 -8.15 2.39 -5.45
C ALA A 30 -7.33 3.41 -4.66
N ARG A 31 -7.97 4.47 -4.16
CA ARG A 31 -7.32 5.49 -3.34
C ARG A 31 -7.04 4.93 -1.93
N LEU A 32 -5.78 4.93 -1.54
CA LEU A 32 -5.32 4.50 -0.23
C LEU A 32 -5.18 5.78 0.59
N GLU A 33 -6.17 6.09 1.42
CA GLU A 33 -6.10 7.30 2.26
C GLU A 33 -4.85 7.19 3.16
N PRO A 34 -3.90 8.15 3.09
CA PRO A 34 -2.79 8.19 4.03
C PRO A 34 -3.39 8.32 5.43
N VAL A 35 -2.88 7.54 6.39
CA VAL A 35 -3.27 7.77 7.79
C VAL A 35 -2.58 9.06 8.22
N GLU A 36 -3.30 10.17 8.14
CA GLU A 36 -2.86 11.46 8.66
C GLU A 36 -2.75 11.31 10.18
N GLY A 37 -1.51 11.26 10.69
CA GLY A 37 -1.19 11.15 12.11
C GLY A 37 0.23 11.62 12.39
#